data_AF-A0A7Y2HQB3-F1
#
_entry.id   AF-A0A7Y2HQB3-F1
#
_cell.length_a   1.000
_cell.length_b   1.000
_cell.length_c   1.000
_cell.angle_alpha   90.00
_cell.angle_beta   90.00
_cell.angle_gamma   90.00
#
_symmetry.space_group_name_H-M   'P 1'
#
loop_
_entity.id
_entity.type
_entity.pdbx_description
1 polymer ?
#
loop_
_entity_poly.entity_id
_entity_poly.type
_entity_poly.pdbx_seq_one_letter_code
_entity_poly.pdbx_strand_id
1 'polypeptide(L)' 'VPQLLVTGALDSTVPAAHAEVWVAAAEAAGDPVRLLIPAGAGHFEVVAPWTDPFGVVAPVVRAFLDSLKVRPEAPSP' A
#
# COMPACT_ATOMS: atom_id res chain seq x y z
N VAL A 1 8.37 -10.50 -2.96
CA VAL A 1 8.62 -9.12 -3.50
C VAL A 1 7.95 -8.14 -2.56
N PRO A 2 8.58 -7.02 -2.15
CA PRO A 2 7.91 -6.05 -1.27
C PRO A 2 6.62 -5.49 -1.88
N GLN A 3 5.57 -5.41 -1.07
CA GLN A 3 4.24 -4.97 -1.49
C GLN A 3 3.71 -3.86 -0.57
N LEU A 4 2.96 -2.93 -1.15
CA LEU A 4 2.13 -1.95 -0.45
C LEU A 4 0.74 -1.97 -1.09
N LEU A 5 -0.26 -2.40 -0.34
CA LEU A 5 -1.67 -2.32 -0.75
C LEU A 5 -2.26 -1.02 -0.23
N VAL A 6 -3.00 -0.33 -1.08
CA VAL A 6 -3.76 0.87 -0.73
C VAL A 6 -5.20 0.69 -1.21
N THR A 7 -6.17 0.80 -0.30
CA THR A 7 -7.60 0.72 -0.61
C THR A 7 -8.39 1.71 0.25
N GLY A 8 -9.53 2.19 -0.23
CA GLY A 8 -10.33 3.17 0.48
C GLY A 8 -11.14 2.56 1.62
N ALA A 9 -11.21 3.24 2.77
CA ALA A 9 -12.04 2.81 3.91
C ALA A 9 -13.54 2.74 3.59
N LEU A 10 -14.00 3.54 2.62
CA LEU A 10 -15.39 3.68 2.20
C LEU A 10 -15.64 3.04 0.83
N ASP A 11 -14.68 2.26 0.31
CA ASP A 11 -14.82 1.60 -0.98
C ASP A 11 -15.87 0.47 -0.90
N SER A 12 -17.01 0.69 -1.55
CA SER A 12 -18.09 -0.32 -1.68
C SER A 12 -17.99 -1.17 -2.94
N THR A 13 -17.07 -0.84 -3.86
CA THR A 13 -16.81 -1.61 -5.09
C THR A 13 -15.84 -2.74 -4.80
N VAL A 14 -14.76 -2.43 -4.06
CA VAL A 14 -13.78 -3.40 -3.57
C VAL A 14 -13.54 -3.17 -2.08
N PRO A 15 -14.36 -3.79 -1.20
CA PRO A 15 -14.25 -3.58 0.24
C PRO A 15 -12.86 -3.84 0.80
N ALA A 16 -12.44 -3.02 1.78
CA ALA A 16 -11.12 -3.10 2.40
C ALA A 16 -10.78 -4.48 2.99
N ALA A 17 -11.80 -5.25 3.40
CA ALA A 17 -11.66 -6.63 3.88
C ALA A 17 -10.91 -7.54 2.89
N HIS A 18 -11.01 -7.31 1.58
CA HIS A 18 -10.22 -8.08 0.61
C HIS A 18 -8.71 -7.82 0.74
N ALA A 19 -8.31 -6.57 0.97
CA ALA A 19 -6.92 -6.22 1.16
C ALA A 19 -6.38 -6.75 2.51
N GLU A 20 -7.21 -6.70 3.56
CA GLU A 20 -6.88 -7.28 4.87
C GLU A 20 -6.64 -8.79 4.80
N VAL A 21 -7.52 -9.53 4.11
CA VAL A 21 -7.37 -10.98 3.90
C VAL A 21 -6.11 -11.28 3.08
N TRP A 22 -5.81 -10.50 2.03
CA TRP A 22 -4.59 -10.67 1.24
C TRP A 22 -3.34 -10.46 2.08
N VAL A 23 -3.30 -9.37 2.85
CA VAL A 23 -2.16 -9.02 3.71
C VAL A 23 -1.91 -10.12 4.72
N ALA A 24 -2.95 -10.63 5.39
CA ALA A 24 -2.80 -11.74 6.33
C ALA A 24 -2.23 -13.00 5.67
N ALA A 25 -2.68 -13.35 4.46
CA ALA A 25 -2.17 -14.51 3.73
C ALA A 25 -0.72 -14.33 3.27
N ALA A 26 -0.38 -13.13 2.77
CA ALA A 26 0.98 -12.79 2.34
C ALA A 26 1.96 -12.78 3.52
N GLU A 27 1.58 -12.18 4.66
CA GLU A 27 2.38 -12.22 5.88
C GLU A 27 2.60 -13.66 6.38
N ALA A 28 1.56 -14.50 6.36
CA ALA A 28 1.68 -15.91 6.72
C ALA A 28 2.62 -16.71 5.79
N ALA A 29 2.75 -16.28 4.53
CA ALA A 29 3.68 -16.83 3.56
C ALA A 29 5.12 -16.27 3.69
N GLY A 30 5.34 -15.29 4.57
CA GLY A 30 6.64 -14.64 4.77
C GLY A 30 6.93 -13.50 3.79
N ASP A 31 5.93 -13.03 3.04
CA ASP A 31 6.10 -11.90 2.14
C ASP A 31 6.13 -10.56 2.90
N PRO A 32 7.05 -9.64 2.54
CA PRO A 32 7.07 -8.29 3.10
C PRO A 32 5.97 -7.42 2.49
N VAL A 33 4.81 -7.41 3.12
CA VAL A 33 3.61 -6.65 2.68
C VAL A 33 3.23 -5.59 3.72
N ARG A 34 2.65 -4.49 3.23
CA ARG A 34 2.09 -3.40 4.05
C ARG A 34 0.71 -3.02 3.53
N LEU A 35 -0.15 -2.53 4.41
CA LEU A 35 -1.50 -2.09 4.08
C LEU A 35 -1.72 -0.64 4.54
N LEU A 36 -2.29 0.18 3.67
CA LEU A 36 -2.78 1.52 3.99
C LEU A 36 -4.27 1.60 3.63
N ILE A 37 -5.08 2.02 4.60
CA ILE A 37 -6.52 2.27 4.40
C ILE A 37 -6.81 3.71 4.81
N PRO A 38 -6.76 4.69 3.88
CA PRO A 38 -7.03 6.09 4.21
C PRO A 38 -8.49 6.28 4.63
N ALA A 39 -8.70 6.99 5.75
CA ALA A 39 -10.03 7.41 6.15
C ALA A 39 -10.64 8.34 5.09
N GLY A 40 -11.95 8.22 4.87
CA GLY A 40 -12.68 9.07 3.92
C GLY A 40 -12.45 8.76 2.44
N ALA A 41 -11.59 7.79 2.09
CA ALA A 41 -11.41 7.37 0.70
C ALA A 41 -12.44 6.31 0.28
N GLY A 42 -13.08 6.51 -0.88
CA GLY A 42 -13.79 5.47 -1.61
C GLY A 42 -12.88 4.81 -2.63
N HIS A 43 -13.45 4.35 -3.74
CA HIS A 43 -12.74 3.58 -4.76
C HIS A 43 -11.65 4.39 -5.48
N PHE A 44 -11.86 5.69 -5.70
CA PHE A 44 -11.00 6.51 -6.56
C PHE A 44 -10.15 7.53 -5.81
N GLU A 45 -10.54 7.92 -4.60
CA GLU A 45 -9.86 8.95 -3.81
C GLU A 45 -8.40 8.61 -3.50
N VAL A 46 -8.05 7.32 -3.46
CA VAL A 46 -6.66 6.86 -3.25
C VAL A 46 -5.71 7.20 -4.41
N VAL A 47 -6.25 7.51 -5.60
CA VAL A 47 -5.46 7.88 -6.80
C VAL A 47 -5.78 9.27 -7.35
N ALA A 48 -6.80 9.96 -6.82
CA ALA A 48 -7.30 11.23 -7.32
C ALA A 48 -6.55 12.43 -6.68
N PRO A 49 -5.64 13.13 -7.40
CA PRO A 49 -4.72 14.09 -6.77
C PRO A 49 -5.36 15.33 -6.14
N TRP A 50 -6.62 15.60 -6.48
CA TRP A 50 -7.41 16.73 -5.98
C TRP A 50 -8.18 16.42 -4.69
N THR A 51 -7.98 15.24 -4.09
CA THR A 51 -8.72 14.80 -2.90
C THR A 51 -7.80 14.73 -1.67
N ASP A 52 -8.36 14.97 -0.48
CA ASP A 52 -7.61 14.90 0.78
C ASP A 52 -6.96 13.53 1.02
N PRO A 53 -7.62 12.37 0.74
CA PRO A 53 -6.99 11.07 0.93
C PRO A 53 -5.75 10.86 0.06
N PHE A 54 -5.70 11.41 -1.15
CA PHE A 54 -4.50 11.34 -1.98
C PHE A 54 -3.31 12.05 -1.34
N GLY A 55 -3.55 13.17 -0.64
CA GLY A 55 -2.53 13.87 0.14
C GLY A 55 -1.87 12.99 1.22
N VAL A 56 -2.58 11.98 1.71
CA VAL A 56 -2.06 10.96 2.64
C VAL A 56 -1.38 9.81 1.89
N VAL A 57 -1.96 9.36 0.77
CA VAL A 57 -1.46 8.19 0.01
C VAL A 57 -0.14 8.49 -0.69
N ALA A 58 -0.03 9.62 -1.40
CA ALA A 58 1.10 9.88 -2.29
C ALA A 58 2.46 9.90 -1.55
N PRO A 59 2.61 10.52 -0.36
CA PRO A 59 3.85 10.45 0.41
C PRO A 59 4.23 9.03 0.83
N VAL A 60 3.25 8.21 1.22
CA VAL A 60 3.48 6.82 1.65
C VAL A 60 3.95 5.96 0.47
N VAL A 61 3.29 6.09 -0.69
CA VAL A 61 3.71 5.39 -1.92
C VAL A 61 5.11 5.84 -2.33
N ARG A 62 5.41 7.15 -2.29
CA ARG A 62 6.73 7.67 -2.62
C ARG A 62 7.81 7.09 -1.71
N ALA A 63 7.59 7.12 -0.39
CA ALA A 63 8.51 6.56 0.60
C ALA A 63 8.71 5.05 0.42
N PHE A 64 7.63 4.30 0.16
CA PHE A 64 7.70 2.87 -0.13
C PHE A 64 8.60 2.61 -1.34
N LEU A 65 8.35 3.28 -2.47
CA LEU A 65 9.15 3.12 -3.68
C LEU A 65 10.62 3.52 -3.49
N ASP A 66 10.90 4.55 -2.69
CA ASP A 66 12.28 4.95 -2.41
C ASP A 66 12.99 3.91 -1.53
N SER A 67 12.28 3.26 -0.60
CA SER A 67 12.83 2.12 0.15
C SER A 67 13.21 0.92 -0.72
N LEU A 68 12.58 0.76 -1.90
CA LEU A 68 12.94 -0.33 -2.83
C LEU A 68 14.18 -0.04 -3.66
N LYS A 69 14.56 1.24 -3.81
CA LYS A 69 15.76 1.64 -4.57
C LYS A 69 17.06 1.35 -3.82
N VAL A 70 16.99 1.22 -2.50
CA VAL A 70 18.11 0.82 -1.66
C VAL A 70 18.22 -0.70 -1.70
N ARG A 71 19.01 -1.24 -2.63
CA ARG A 71 19.46 -2.64 -2.53
C ARG A 71 20.52 -2.73 -1.41
N PRO A 72 20.54 -3.80 -0.59
CA PRO A 72 21.77 -4.16 0.09
C PRO A 72 22.81 -4.41 -0.99
N GLU A 73 23.98 -3.79 -0.86
CA GLU A 73 25.15 -4.09 -1.68
C GLU A 73 25.38 -5.61 -1.62
N ALA A 74 25.45 -6.27 -2.78
CA ALA A 74 25.76 -7.69 -2.80
C ALA A 74 27.15 -7.88 -2.17
N PRO A 75 27.36 -8.85 -1.26
CA PRO A 75 28.70 -9.09 -0.74
C PRO A 75 29.66 -9.36 -1.90
N SER A 76 30.80 -8.66 -1.88
CA SER A 76 31.87 -8.86 -2.87
C SER A 76 32.35 -10.32 -2.87
N PRO A 77 32.75 -10.85 -4.04
CA PRO A 77 33.17 -12.24 -4.18
C PRO A 77 34.40 -12.61 -3.34
#